data_AF-A0A0R0LTZ9-F1
#
_entry.id   AF-A0A0R0LTZ9-F1
#
_cell.length_a   1.000
_cell.length_b   1.000
_cell.length_c   1.000
_cell.angle_alpha   90.00
_cell.angle_beta   90.00
_cell.angle_gamma   90.00
#
_symmetry.space_group_name_H-M   'P 1'
#
loop_
_entity.id
_entity.type
_entity.pdbx_description
1 polymer ?
#
loop_
_entity_poly.entity_id
_entity_poly.type
_entity_poly.pdbx_seq_one_letter_code
_entity_poly.pdbx_strand_id
1 'polypeptide(L)' 'MQRTMNQIFDDMIGRSVMMYLDDIIIFDRDINEHKNNIEEVIRRLDKNNFRVNPLKIQFCQNEVKIF' A
#
# COMPACT_ATOMS: atom_id res chain seq x y z
N MET A 1 3.79 6.95 13.70
CA MET A 1 3.03 6.48 12.53
C MET A 1 3.56 5.15 12.00
N GLN A 2 4.87 5.04 11.73
CA GLN A 2 5.44 3.84 11.09
C GLN A 2 5.25 2.52 11.86
N ARG A 3 5.31 2.50 13.21
CA ARG A 3 5.01 1.29 14.01
C ARG A 3 3.58 0.78 13.80
N THR A 4 2.61 1.69 13.73
CA THR A 4 1.19 1.34 13.54
C THR A 4 0.95 0.82 12.13
N MET A 5 1.53 1.46 11.12
CA MET A 5 1.49 0.97 9.74
C MET A 5 2.14 -0.41 9.63
N ASN A 6 3.31 -0.61 10.25
CA ASN A 6 3.96 -1.92 10.29
C ASN A 6 3.08 -2.98 10.93
N GLN A 7 2.36 -2.67 12.01
CA GLN A 7 1.43 -3.61 12.65
C GLN A 7 0.19 -3.91 11.79
N ILE A 8 -0.31 -2.92 11.05
CA ILE A 8 -1.50 -3.09 10.19
C ILE A 8 -1.17 -3.94 8.95
N PHE A 9 0.06 -3.84 8.45
CA PHE A 9 0.50 -4.49 7.20
C PHE A 9 1.57 -5.56 7.40
N ASP A 10 1.80 -6.04 8.62
CA ASP A 10 2.91 -6.94 8.99
C ASP A 10 2.99 -8.20 8.09
N ASP A 11 1.83 -8.77 7.74
CA ASP A 11 1.68 -9.94 6.87
C ASP A 11 1.84 -9.65 5.36
N MET A 12 1.77 -8.37 4.96
CA MET A 12 1.91 -7.92 3.58
C MET A 12 3.30 -7.33 3.28
N ILE A 13 3.99 -6.83 4.31
CA ILE A 13 5.30 -6.20 4.18
C ILE A 13 6.33 -7.18 3.64
N GLY A 14 7.01 -6.79 2.56
CA GLY A 14 8.04 -7.60 1.90
C GLY A 14 7.49 -8.69 0.98
N ARG A 15 6.16 -8.89 0.93
CA ARG A 15 5.50 -9.78 -0.03
C ARG A 15 4.87 -9.01 -1.18
N SER A 16 3.94 -8.11 -0.85
CA SER A 16 3.18 -7.32 -1.83
C SER A 16 3.13 -5.83 -1.48
N VAL A 17 3.55 -5.46 -0.26
CA VAL A 17 3.58 -4.08 0.21
C VAL A 17 4.99 -3.73 0.68
N MET A 18 5.46 -2.54 0.32
CA MET A 18 6.63 -1.89 0.89
C MET A 18 6.18 -0.54 1.43
N MET A 19 6.69 -0.16 2.60
CA MET A 19 6.38 1.13 3.20
C MET A 19 7.65 1.93 3.39
N TYR A 20 7.62 3.18 2.94
CA TYR A 20 8.73 4.10 3.05
C TYR A 20 8.21 5.42 3.63
N LEU A 21 8.52 5.68 4.90
CA LEU A 21 8.03 6.84 5.65
C LEU A 21 6.49 6.95 5.62
N ASP A 22 5.96 7.85 4.81
CA ASP A 22 4.53 8.13 4.64
C ASP A 22 3.94 7.49 3.37
N ASP A 23 4.78 6.89 2.52
CA ASP A 23 4.37 6.28 1.26
C ASP A 23 4.17 4.77 1.42
N ILE A 24 3.05 4.28 0.86
CA ILE A 24 2.74 2.86 0.74
C ILE A 24 2.88 2.48 -0.73
N ILE A 25 3.73 1.51 -1.00
CA ILE A 25 4.03 1.00 -2.33
C ILE A 25 3.49 -0.42 -2.40
N ILE A 26 2.61 -0.67 -3.36
CA ILE A 26 2.05 -1.99 -3.62
C ILE A 26 2.70 -2.50 -4.89
N PHE A 27 3.26 -3.71 -4.85
CA PHE A 27 3.95 -4.32 -5.98
C PHE A 27 3.59 -5.79 -6.07
N ASP A 28 3.26 -6.24 -7.28
CA ASP A 28 2.84 -7.61 -7.54
C ASP A 28 3.28 -8.04 -8.94
N ARG A 29 3.36 -9.35 -9.17
CA ARG A 29 3.74 -9.89 -10.50
C ARG A 29 2.53 -10.08 -11.42
N ASP A 30 1.36 -10.31 -10.84
CA ASP A 30 0.10 -10.53 -11.56
C ASP A 30 -0.89 -9.41 -11.26
N ILE A 31 -1.61 -8.95 -12.28
CA ILE A 31 -2.56 -7.84 -12.16
C ILE A 31 -3.79 -8.18 -11.31
N ASN A 32 -4.22 -9.44 -11.27
CA ASN A 32 -5.33 -9.87 -10.43
C ASN A 32 -4.91 -9.91 -8.97
N GLU A 33 -3.70 -10.43 -8.69
CA GLU A 33 -3.12 -10.37 -7.35
C GLU A 33 -2.94 -8.91 -6.91
N HIS A 34 -2.46 -8.04 -7.81
CA HIS A 34 -2.33 -6.62 -7.56
C HIS A 34 -3.64 -5.96 -7.16
N LYS A 35 -4.72 -6.25 -7.89
CA LYS A 35 -6.05 -5.72 -7.58
C LYS A 35 -6.53 -6.17 -6.20
N ASN A 36 -6.36 -7.45 -5.87
CA ASN A 36 -6.75 -7.98 -4.56
C ASN A 36 -5.95 -7.32 -3.43
N ASN A 37 -4.65 -7.10 -3.63
CA ASN A 37 -3.80 -6.44 -2.65
C ASN A 37 -4.14 -4.96 -2.48
N ILE A 38 -4.47 -4.24 -3.55
CA ILE A 38 -4.98 -2.86 -3.47
C ILE A 38 -6.26 -2.80 -2.64
N GLU A 39 -7.23 -3.68 -2.91
CA GLU A 39 -8.50 -3.72 -2.17
C GLU A 39 -8.26 -3.98 -0.67
N GLU A 40 -7.38 -4.92 -0.34
CA GLU A 40 -7.01 -5.23 1.04
C GLU A 40 -6.30 -4.05 1.73
N VAL A 41 -5.39 -3.37 1.04
CA VAL A 41 -4.71 -2.19 1.59
C VAL A 41 -5.70 -1.07 1.89
N ILE A 42 -6.59 -0.75 0.96
CA ILE A 42 -7.63 0.27 1.15
C ILE A 42 -8.54 -0.10 2.33
N ARG A 43 -8.98 -1.35 2.40
CA ARG A 43 -9.83 -1.85 3.49
C ARG A 43 -9.17 -1.70 4.87
N ARG A 44 -7.88 -1.98 4.97
CA ARG A 44 -7.12 -1.86 6.22
C ARG A 44 -6.89 -0.40 6.61
N LEU A 45 -6.63 0.48 5.64
CA LEU A 45 -6.52 1.92 5.88
C LEU A 45 -7.83 2.48 6.43
N ASP A 46 -8.96 2.13 5.80
CA ASP A 46 -10.30 2.55 6.22
C ASP A 46 -10.63 2.06 7.64
N LYS A 47 -10.39 0.77 7.93
CA LYS A 47 -10.63 0.17 9.26
C LYS A 47 -9.85 0.85 10.39
N ASN A 48 -8.69 1.44 10.09
CA ASN A 48 -7.85 2.12 11.06
C ASN A 48 -7.94 3.65 10.96
N ASN A 49 -8.96 4.20 10.28
CA ASN A 49 -9.20 5.64 10.10
C ASN A 49 -8.04 6.41 9.45
N PHE A 50 -7.26 5.76 8.60
CA PHE A 50 -6.25 6.45 7.79
C PHE A 50 -6.91 7.13 6.59
N ARG A 51 -6.46 8.35 6.29
CA ARG A 51 -6.90 9.09 5.09
C ARG A 51 -5.83 9.00 4.02
N VAL A 52 -6.23 8.54 2.85
CA VAL A 52 -5.40 8.58 1.64
C VAL A 52 -5.69 9.89 0.90
N ASN A 53 -4.66 10.53 0.35
CA ASN A 53 -4.84 11.68 -0.54
C ASN A 53 -4.99 11.18 -1.98
N PRO A 54 -6.19 11.25 -2.60
CA PRO A 54 -6.42 10.74 -3.95
C PRO A 54 -5.53 11.40 -5.01
N LEU A 55 -5.14 12.66 -4.79
CA LEU A 55 -4.30 13.41 -5.72
C LEU A 55 -2.85 12.92 -5.75
N LYS A 56 -2.43 12.14 -4.74
CA LYS A 56 -1.08 11.57 -4.65
C LYS A 56 -1.04 10.08 -5.05
N ILE A 57 -2.18 9.48 -5.39
CA ILE A 57 -2.22 8.06 -5.76
C ILE A 57 -1.76 7.88 -7.20
N GLN A 58 -0.84 6.95 -7.41
CA GLN A 58 -0.37 6.52 -8.72
C GLN A 58 -0.76 5.05 -8.92
N PHE A 59 -1.70 4.79 -9.83
CA PHE A 59 -2.19 3.42 -10.10
C PHE A 59 -1.45 2.78 -11.28
N CYS A 60 -1.22 1.46 -11.18
CA CYS A 60 -0.73 0.58 -12.25
C CYS A 60 0.47 1.15 -13.03
N GLN A 61 1.42 1.75 -12.32
CA GLN A 61 2.65 2.23 -12.93
C GLN A 61 3.67 1.09 -13.01
N ASN A 62 4.41 1.01 -14.12
CA ASN A 62 5.51 0.05 -14.25
C ASN A 62 6.71 0.42 -13.35
N GLU A 63 6.85 1.70 -13.00
CA GLU A 63 7.87 2.23 -12.11
C GLU A 63 7.28 3.33 -11.24
N VAL A 64 7.66 3.37 -9.96
CA VAL A 64 7.24 4.40 -9.00
C VAL A 64 8.49 5.12 -8.51
N LYS A 65 8.49 6.46 -8.60
CA LYS A 65 9.55 7.29 -8.01
C LYS A 65 9.24 7.58 -6.56
N ILE A 66 10.08 7.08 -5.67
CA ILE A 66 10.09 7.43 -4.25
C ILE A 66 10.98 8.66 -4.13
N PHE A 67 10.47 9.76 -3.57
CA PHE A 67 11.21 11.01 -3.37
C PHE A 67 11.87 11.05 -1.99
#